data_AF-G0M9E6-F1
#
_entry.id   AF-G0M9E6-F1
#
_cell.length_a   1.000
_cell.length_b   1.000
_cell.length_c   1.000
_cell.angle_alpha   90.00
_cell.angle_beta   90.00
_cell.angle_gamma   90.00
#
_symmetry.space_group_name_H-M   'P 1'
#
loop_
_entity.id
_entity.type
_entity.pdbx_description
1 polymer ?
#
loop_
_entity_poly.entity_id
_entity_poly.type
_entity_poly.pdbx_seq_one_letter_code
_entity_poly.pdbx_strand_id
1 'polypeptide(L)'
;MDPRTRTTVRSLRIREDTAKYLYNLAEDSPYYDPKSRSMRENPLAGKELEAARFSGDNFGRYSGEVTAANEAQVFAWQATRAGVYAHSIAEPTKLEALKREYEKGKSTLKNETQKKLLDKYGGVEHMKRPADELLLGQTESYVEYNRQGKVIKGKRRATIKSCFKEDVYPQNHNSVFGSFWREGNWGYKCCHQFVRNSYCTGKQGIEAESSAAEGTTTSKEFKVPKLFEPSGSVEKARRDQNREKRGRKRHSSDDSDSEKELKKAMKKAKREGDRGHKYNTNYSNTAPAKQQMEAYRRTSVYSDDPMATYVNSKFGKKYSK
;
A
#
# COMPACT_ATOMS: atom_id res chain seq x y z
N MET A 1 -31.91 62.65 22.40
CA MET A 1 -31.23 61.36 22.52
C MET A 1 -29.92 61.46 21.76
N ASP A 2 -28.79 61.33 22.45
CA ASP A 2 -27.44 61.58 21.93
C ASP A 2 -27.03 60.50 20.90
N PRO A 3 -26.67 60.84 19.64
CA PRO A 3 -26.31 59.86 18.62
C PRO A 3 -25.00 59.11 18.91
N ARG A 4 -24.16 59.57 19.85
CA ARG A 4 -22.90 58.91 20.26
C ARG A 4 -23.11 57.73 21.23
N THR A 5 -24.29 57.60 21.82
CA THR A 5 -24.64 56.49 22.74
C THR A 5 -25.59 55.47 22.10
N ARG A 6 -25.81 55.55 20.77
CA ARG A 6 -26.60 54.56 20.03
C ARG A 6 -25.82 53.25 19.89
N THR A 7 -25.83 52.45 20.95
CA THR A 7 -25.37 51.06 20.92
C THR A 7 -26.23 50.33 19.89
N THR A 8 -25.65 49.96 18.74
CA THR A 8 -26.36 49.17 17.74
C THR A 8 -26.47 47.74 18.27
N VAL A 9 -27.50 47.50 19.09
CA VAL A 9 -27.81 46.17 19.61
C VAL A 9 -28.22 45.31 18.42
N ARG A 10 -27.27 44.58 17.85
CA ARG A 10 -27.53 43.57 16.82
C ARG A 10 -28.20 42.38 17.48
N SER A 11 -29.28 41.86 16.89
CA SER A 11 -29.88 40.61 17.34
C SER A 11 -28.87 39.47 17.18
N LEU A 12 -28.58 38.76 18.27
CA LEU A 12 -27.63 37.63 18.27
C LEU A 12 -28.19 36.38 17.56
N ARG A 13 -29.50 36.33 17.32
CA ARG A 13 -30.14 35.24 16.59
C ARG A 13 -29.72 35.29 15.12
N ILE A 14 -29.14 34.19 14.65
CA ILE A 14 -28.83 33.95 13.24
C ILE A 14 -30.17 33.82 12.49
N ARG A 15 -30.37 34.62 11.44
CA ARG A 15 -31.63 34.63 10.67
C ARG A 15 -31.75 33.45 9.71
N GLU A 16 -30.62 32.85 9.32
CA GLU A 16 -30.54 31.70 8.40
C GLU A 16 -30.98 30.39 9.08
N ASP A 17 -30.79 30.29 10.40
CA ASP A 17 -31.15 29.11 11.19
C ASP A 17 -32.63 29.17 11.61
N THR A 18 -33.39 28.22 11.07
CA THR A 18 -34.79 28.00 11.42
C THR A 18 -34.91 27.34 12.79
N ALA A 19 -35.86 27.79 13.62
CA ALA A 19 -36.09 27.16 14.92
C ALA A 19 -36.77 25.80 14.72
N LYS A 20 -36.48 24.83 15.60
CA LYS A 20 -36.94 23.44 15.44
C LYS A 20 -38.46 23.33 15.27
N TYR A 21 -39.23 24.02 16.11
CA TYR A 21 -40.70 24.03 16.08
C TYR A 21 -41.31 24.75 14.87
N LEU A 22 -40.51 25.39 14.02
CA LEU A 22 -40.97 26.04 12.80
C LEU A 22 -40.76 25.17 11.56
N TYR A 23 -40.14 23.99 11.68
CA TYR A 23 -39.95 23.08 10.54
C TYR A 23 -41.28 22.48 10.05
N ASN A 24 -42.22 22.23 10.96
CA ASN A 24 -43.56 21.75 10.63
C ASN A 24 -44.57 22.45 11.55
N LEU A 25 -45.55 23.14 10.96
CA LEU A 25 -46.59 23.89 11.67
C LEU A 25 -47.88 23.07 11.84
N ALA A 26 -47.92 21.84 11.34
CA ALA A 26 -49.05 20.95 11.57
C ALA A 26 -49.19 20.64 13.07
N GLU A 27 -50.44 20.47 13.51
CA GLU A 27 -50.76 20.11 14.89
C GLU A 27 -50.19 18.73 15.27
N ASP A 28 -50.13 17.81 14.30
CA ASP A 28 -49.56 16.47 14.44
C ASP A 28 -48.02 16.44 14.36
N SER A 29 -47.36 17.60 14.38
CA SER A 29 -45.90 17.67 14.35
C SER A 29 -45.28 17.13 15.64
N PRO A 30 -44.05 16.60 15.57
CA PRO A 30 -43.31 16.18 16.75
C PRO A 30 -43.21 17.26 17.83
N TYR A 31 -43.44 16.83 19.07
CA TYR A 31 -43.36 17.70 20.23
C TYR A 31 -41.97 18.35 20.39
N TYR A 32 -41.96 19.67 20.54
CA TYR A 32 -40.80 20.47 20.92
C TYR A 32 -40.89 20.85 22.40
N ASP A 33 -39.89 20.46 23.19
CA ASP A 33 -39.79 20.90 24.58
C ASP A 33 -39.08 22.28 24.64
N PRO A 34 -39.78 23.39 24.97
CA PRO A 34 -39.18 24.72 25.01
C PRO A 34 -38.18 24.90 26.14
N LYS A 35 -38.23 24.07 27.20
CA LYS A 35 -37.32 24.16 28.34
C LYS A 35 -35.94 23.62 27.97
N SER A 36 -35.90 22.37 27.50
CA SER A 36 -34.65 21.73 27.06
C SER A 36 -34.24 22.09 25.63
N ARG A 37 -35.13 22.77 24.88
CA ARG A 37 -34.97 23.13 23.46
C ARG A 37 -34.72 21.91 22.58
N SER A 38 -35.31 20.77 22.95
CA SER A 38 -35.13 19.50 22.24
C SER A 38 -36.38 19.11 21.45
N MET A 39 -36.17 18.53 20.27
CA MET A 39 -37.21 17.93 19.44
C MET A 39 -36.78 16.51 19.13
N ARG A 40 -37.54 15.53 19.62
CA ARG A 40 -37.10 14.13 19.60
C ARG A 40 -37.16 13.52 18.21
N GLU A 41 -38.36 13.53 17.63
CA GLU A 41 -38.66 12.92 16.33
C GLU A 41 -38.40 13.90 15.18
N ASN A 42 -38.35 13.36 13.97
CA ASN A 42 -38.17 14.15 12.75
C ASN A 42 -39.47 14.89 12.37
N PRO A 43 -39.48 16.24 12.31
CA PRO A 43 -40.67 17.00 11.93
C PRO A 43 -41.10 16.82 10.47
N LEU A 44 -40.22 16.30 9.61
CA LEU A 44 -40.46 16.07 8.18
C LEU A 44 -40.56 14.58 7.85
N ALA A 45 -41.15 13.78 8.75
CA ALA A 45 -41.36 12.34 8.53
C ALA A 45 -42.07 12.08 7.19
N GLY A 46 -41.43 11.29 6.31
CA GLY A 46 -41.96 10.92 4.99
C GLY A 46 -41.42 11.72 3.80
N LYS A 47 -40.65 12.79 4.02
CA LYS A 47 -39.88 13.47 2.96
C LYS A 47 -38.46 12.91 2.92
N GLU A 48 -37.82 12.98 1.75
CA GLU A 48 -36.48 12.45 1.51
C GLU A 48 -35.47 13.01 2.52
N LEU A 49 -34.86 12.12 3.30
CA LEU A 49 -34.02 12.45 4.46
C LEU A 49 -32.78 13.27 4.09
N GLU A 50 -32.30 13.17 2.85
CA GLU A 50 -31.11 13.88 2.36
C GLU A 50 -31.35 15.39 2.17
N ALA A 51 -32.60 15.81 1.97
CA ALA A 51 -32.95 17.23 1.82
C ALA A 51 -33.34 17.90 3.15
N ALA A 52 -33.50 17.13 4.22
CA ALA A 52 -33.94 17.64 5.51
C ALA A 52 -32.78 18.24 6.29
N ARG A 53 -32.83 19.57 6.50
CA ARG A 53 -31.87 20.31 7.37
C ARG A 53 -31.85 19.81 8.82
N PHE A 54 -32.94 19.18 9.28
CA PHE A 54 -33.08 18.62 10.62
C PHE A 54 -33.88 17.32 10.54
N SER A 55 -33.31 16.24 11.10
CA SER A 55 -33.87 14.89 11.08
C SER A 55 -34.27 14.37 12.47
N GLY A 56 -34.40 15.25 13.46
CA GLY A 56 -34.70 14.90 14.85
C GLY A 56 -33.46 14.72 15.72
N ASP A 57 -33.56 15.06 17.01
CA ASP A 57 -32.43 14.94 17.94
C ASP A 57 -32.09 13.46 18.23
N ASN A 58 -33.06 12.54 18.15
CA ASN A 58 -32.80 11.10 18.31
C ASN A 58 -31.86 10.54 17.23
N PHE A 59 -32.03 10.98 15.99
CA PHE A 59 -31.15 10.58 14.89
C PHE A 59 -29.70 10.95 15.19
N GLY A 60 -29.45 12.21 15.59
CA GLY A 60 -28.11 12.66 15.98
C GLY A 60 -27.52 11.88 17.16
N ARG A 61 -28.33 11.60 18.19
CA ARG A 61 -27.88 10.90 19.43
C ARG A 61 -27.38 9.47 19.20
N TYR A 62 -28.01 8.73 18.28
CA TYR A 62 -27.63 7.36 17.97
C TYR A 62 -26.74 7.24 16.74
N SER A 63 -26.37 8.34 16.11
CA SER A 63 -25.46 8.37 14.97
C SER A 63 -23.99 8.46 15.39
N GLY A 64 -23.09 8.07 14.49
CA GLY A 64 -21.64 8.21 14.68
C GLY A 64 -21.06 7.23 15.69
N GLU A 65 -20.08 7.71 16.47
CA GLU A 65 -19.22 6.90 17.36
C GLU A 65 -19.97 6.29 18.55
N VAL A 66 -21.16 6.79 18.88
CA VAL A 66 -22.00 6.27 19.96
C VAL A 66 -22.33 4.80 19.74
N THR A 67 -22.57 4.39 18.48
CA THR A 67 -22.83 2.99 18.14
C THR A 67 -21.62 2.10 18.46
N ALA A 68 -20.42 2.52 18.07
CA ALA A 68 -19.19 1.79 18.33
C ALA A 68 -18.87 1.67 19.84
N ALA A 69 -19.13 2.73 20.62
CA ALA A 69 -18.99 2.72 22.07
C ALA A 69 -19.97 1.76 22.75
N ASN A 70 -21.24 1.77 22.31
CA ASN A 70 -22.26 0.84 22.80
C ASN A 70 -21.90 -0.62 22.47
N GLU A 71 -21.43 -0.89 21.26
CA GLU A 71 -20.94 -2.22 20.88
C GLU A 71 -19.74 -2.66 21.72
N ALA A 72 -18.80 -1.76 22.01
CA ALA A 72 -17.65 -2.03 22.85
C ALA A 72 -18.08 -2.39 24.29
N GLN A 73 -19.11 -1.72 24.82
CA GLN A 73 -19.70 -2.05 26.12
C GLN A 73 -20.39 -3.42 26.11
N VAL A 74 -21.16 -3.73 25.07
CA VAL A 74 -21.78 -5.06 24.90
C VAL A 74 -20.71 -6.16 24.81
N PHE A 75 -19.62 -5.89 24.07
CA PHE A 75 -18.48 -6.81 23.99
C PHE A 75 -17.81 -7.01 25.36
N ALA A 76 -17.63 -5.95 26.15
CA ALA A 76 -17.12 -6.03 27.53
C ALA A 76 -17.94 -7.01 28.38
N TRP A 77 -19.27 -6.89 28.33
CA TRP A 77 -20.17 -7.76 29.08
C TRP A 77 -20.12 -9.20 28.61
N GLN A 78 -20.01 -9.44 27.30
CA GLN A 78 -19.85 -10.78 26.74
C GLN A 78 -18.52 -11.41 27.15
N ALA A 79 -17.41 -10.66 27.07
CA ALA A 79 -16.09 -11.11 27.50
C ALA A 79 -16.07 -11.44 28.99
N THR A 80 -16.67 -10.59 29.82
CA THR A 80 -16.77 -10.80 31.27
C THR A 80 -17.57 -12.07 31.58
N ARG A 81 -18.69 -12.31 30.87
CA ARG A 81 -19.47 -13.55 31.00
C ARG A 81 -18.68 -14.80 30.57
N ALA A 82 -17.78 -14.66 29.60
CA ALA A 82 -16.87 -15.72 29.17
C ALA A 82 -15.67 -15.92 30.12
N GLY A 83 -15.53 -15.11 31.17
CA GLY A 83 -14.45 -15.18 32.16
C GLY A 83 -13.24 -14.29 31.87
N VAL A 84 -13.25 -13.51 30.78
CA VAL A 84 -12.19 -12.54 30.47
C VAL A 84 -12.60 -11.18 31.05
N TYR A 85 -11.89 -10.72 32.07
CA TYR A 85 -12.14 -9.39 32.64
C TYR A 85 -11.67 -8.29 31.68
N ALA A 86 -12.65 -7.59 31.09
CA ALA A 86 -12.46 -6.42 30.26
C ALA A 86 -13.57 -5.40 30.54
N HIS A 87 -13.21 -4.13 30.72
CA HIS A 87 -14.16 -3.07 31.06
C HIS A 87 -13.99 -1.89 30.11
N SER A 88 -15.09 -1.38 29.55
CA SER A 88 -15.05 -0.30 28.55
C SER A 88 -14.50 1.01 29.10
N ILE A 89 -14.87 1.39 30.33
CA ILE A 89 -14.43 2.65 30.96
C ILE A 89 -13.06 2.52 31.64
N ALA A 90 -12.80 1.45 32.39
CA ALA A 90 -11.57 1.32 33.17
C ALA A 90 -10.37 0.89 32.31
N GLU A 91 -10.58 0.02 31.31
CA GLU A 91 -9.53 -0.52 30.45
C GLU A 91 -9.90 -0.41 28.95
N PRO A 92 -10.13 0.81 28.44
CA PRO A 92 -10.65 1.01 27.08
C PRO A 92 -9.72 0.48 26.00
N THR A 93 -8.41 0.70 26.13
CA THR A 93 -7.40 0.29 25.13
C THR A 93 -7.24 -1.22 25.05
N LYS A 94 -7.24 -1.90 26.20
CA LYS A 94 -7.22 -3.36 26.27
C LYS A 94 -8.48 -3.95 25.64
N LEU A 95 -9.64 -3.41 25.98
CA LEU A 95 -10.91 -3.85 25.39
C LEU A 95 -10.93 -3.66 23.87
N GLU A 96 -10.43 -2.52 23.38
CA GLU A 96 -10.35 -2.25 21.95
C GLU A 96 -9.42 -3.24 21.24
N ALA A 97 -8.25 -3.53 21.81
CA ALA A 97 -7.33 -4.53 21.27
C ALA A 97 -8.01 -5.91 21.18
N LEU A 98 -8.68 -6.34 22.26
CA LEU A 98 -9.44 -7.59 22.30
C LEU A 98 -10.60 -7.59 21.27
N LYS A 99 -11.32 -6.48 21.11
CA LYS A 99 -12.40 -6.33 20.11
C LYS A 99 -11.85 -6.50 18.69
N ARG A 100 -10.71 -5.85 18.38
CA ARG A 100 -10.04 -5.95 17.06
C ARG A 100 -9.57 -7.38 16.76
N GLU A 101 -9.01 -8.08 17.75
CA GLU A 101 -8.62 -9.48 17.60
C GLU A 101 -9.83 -10.39 17.40
N TYR A 102 -10.90 -10.15 18.17
CA TYR A 102 -12.15 -10.87 18.04
C TYR A 102 -12.80 -10.67 16.66
N GLU A 103 -12.80 -9.45 16.11
CA GLU A 103 -13.33 -9.17 14.76
C GLU A 103 -12.55 -9.89 13.66
N LYS A 104 -11.21 -9.91 13.77
CA LYS A 104 -10.36 -10.71 12.86
C LYS A 104 -10.74 -12.18 12.93
N GLY A 105 -10.81 -12.76 14.13
CA GLY A 105 -11.24 -14.16 14.33
C GLY A 105 -12.66 -14.44 13.85
N LYS A 106 -13.59 -13.50 14.05
CA LYS A 106 -14.98 -13.60 13.57
C LYS A 106 -15.03 -13.64 12.05
N SER A 107 -14.20 -12.84 11.37
CA SER A 107 -14.12 -12.83 9.90
C SER A 107 -13.56 -14.15 9.34
N THR A 108 -12.52 -14.71 9.96
CA THR A 108 -11.93 -16.00 9.55
C THR A 108 -12.91 -17.14 9.79
N LEU A 109 -13.56 -17.18 10.95
CA LEU A 109 -14.58 -18.18 11.28
C LEU A 109 -15.80 -18.08 10.35
N LYS A 110 -16.24 -16.88 9.98
CA LYS A 110 -17.30 -16.69 8.97
C LYS A 110 -16.89 -17.27 7.62
N ASN A 111 -15.66 -17.03 7.17
CA ASN A 111 -15.16 -17.58 5.92
C ASN A 111 -15.03 -19.11 5.96
N GLU A 112 -14.58 -19.66 7.08
CA GLU A 112 -14.48 -21.12 7.27
C GLU A 112 -15.86 -21.79 7.34
N THR A 113 -16.82 -21.18 8.05
CA THR A 113 -18.19 -21.68 8.10
C THR A 113 -18.86 -21.60 6.74
N GLN A 114 -18.63 -20.51 5.99
CA GLN A 114 -19.09 -20.38 4.61
C GLN A 114 -18.47 -21.46 3.71
N LYS A 115 -17.16 -21.70 3.78
CA LYS A 115 -16.50 -22.80 3.03
C LYS A 115 -17.08 -24.16 3.37
N LYS A 116 -17.21 -24.48 4.67
CA LYS A 116 -17.84 -25.73 5.13
C LYS A 116 -19.27 -25.88 4.63
N LEU A 117 -20.02 -24.77 4.52
CA LEU A 117 -21.37 -24.78 3.97
C LEU A 117 -21.36 -25.07 2.47
N LEU A 118 -20.46 -24.42 1.70
CA LEU A 118 -20.28 -24.69 0.28
C LEU A 118 -19.83 -26.13 0.01
N ASP A 119 -18.94 -26.68 0.83
CA ASP A 119 -18.47 -28.07 0.66
C ASP A 119 -19.60 -29.09 0.90
N LYS A 120 -20.52 -28.79 1.83
CA LYS A 120 -21.65 -29.67 2.16
C LYS A 120 -22.78 -29.59 1.13
N TYR A 121 -23.12 -28.39 0.69
CA TYR A 121 -24.32 -28.14 -0.11
C TYR A 121 -24.03 -27.82 -1.58
N GLY A 122 -22.76 -27.67 -1.97
CA GLY A 122 -22.37 -27.25 -3.31
C GLY A 122 -22.69 -25.77 -3.58
N GLY A 123 -22.60 -25.35 -4.85
CA GLY A 123 -22.96 -23.98 -5.27
C GLY A 123 -21.77 -23.05 -5.58
N VAL A 124 -20.54 -23.56 -5.60
CA VAL A 124 -19.34 -22.80 -6.02
C VAL A 124 -19.49 -22.25 -7.44
N GLU A 125 -20.22 -22.96 -8.31
CA GLU A 125 -20.43 -22.60 -9.71
C GLU A 125 -21.23 -21.29 -9.87
N HIS A 126 -22.18 -21.03 -8.97
CA HIS A 126 -23.04 -19.84 -8.99
C HIS A 126 -22.38 -18.61 -8.35
N MET A 127 -21.27 -18.78 -7.64
CA MET A 127 -20.49 -17.67 -7.04
C MET A 127 -19.61 -16.95 -8.07
N LYS A 128 -19.28 -17.60 -9.18
CA LYS A 128 -18.54 -16.98 -10.27
C LYS A 128 -19.52 -16.13 -11.08
N ARG A 129 -19.48 -14.81 -10.90
CA ARG A 129 -20.18 -13.89 -11.80
C ARG A 129 -19.69 -14.16 -13.23
N PRO A 130 -20.59 -14.49 -14.18
CA PRO A 130 -20.23 -14.60 -15.59
C PRO A 130 -19.58 -13.31 -16.08
N ALA A 131 -18.80 -13.37 -17.17
CA ALA A 131 -18.21 -12.16 -17.74
C ALA A 131 -19.30 -11.11 -18.01
N ASP A 132 -19.01 -9.84 -17.72
CA ASP A 132 -20.00 -8.75 -17.83
C ASP A 132 -20.65 -8.67 -19.22
N GLU A 133 -19.91 -9.05 -20.25
CA GLU A 133 -20.35 -9.15 -21.66
C GLU A 133 -21.48 -10.17 -21.85
N LEU A 134 -21.40 -11.31 -21.16
CA LEU A 134 -22.45 -12.33 -21.14
C LEU A 134 -23.66 -11.89 -20.28
N LEU A 135 -23.43 -11.04 -19.29
CA LEU A 135 -24.43 -10.63 -18.31
C LEU A 135 -25.36 -9.54 -18.85
N LEU A 136 -24.82 -8.62 -19.65
CA LEU A 136 -25.58 -7.57 -20.33
C LEU A 136 -26.05 -7.99 -21.73
N GLY A 137 -25.60 -9.15 -22.24
CA GLY A 137 -25.90 -9.60 -23.61
C GLY A 137 -25.37 -8.65 -24.70
N GLN A 138 -24.50 -7.72 -24.34
CA GLN A 138 -23.92 -6.74 -25.26
C GLN A 138 -22.72 -7.37 -25.96
N THR A 139 -22.82 -7.56 -27.27
CA THR A 139 -21.73 -8.06 -28.11
C THR A 139 -20.73 -6.97 -28.50
N GLU A 140 -21.05 -5.70 -28.22
CA GLU A 140 -20.26 -4.55 -28.65
C GLU A 140 -19.61 -3.85 -27.44
N SER A 141 -18.29 -3.89 -27.37
CA SER A 141 -17.52 -3.09 -26.43
C SER A 141 -17.18 -1.74 -27.06
N TYR A 142 -17.71 -0.65 -26.52
CA TYR A 142 -17.37 0.70 -26.98
C TYR A 142 -15.88 1.01 -26.73
N VAL A 143 -15.18 1.51 -27.75
CA VAL A 143 -13.77 1.91 -27.70
C VAL A 143 -13.58 3.28 -28.34
N GLU A 144 -13.13 4.25 -27.55
CA GLU A 144 -12.78 5.60 -28.04
C GLU A 144 -11.32 5.64 -28.47
N TYR A 145 -11.05 6.12 -29.67
CA TYR A 145 -9.70 6.34 -30.18
C TYR A 145 -9.37 7.84 -30.19
N ASN A 146 -8.12 8.18 -29.87
CA ASN A 146 -7.55 9.49 -30.16
C ASN A 146 -7.45 9.68 -31.69
N ARG A 147 -7.33 10.93 -32.16
CA ARG A 147 -6.90 11.31 -33.53
C ARG A 147 -5.64 10.56 -33.99
N GLN A 148 -4.78 10.15 -33.05
CA GLN A 148 -3.57 9.35 -33.31
C GLN A 148 -3.80 7.83 -33.33
N GLY A 149 -5.03 7.34 -33.21
CA GLY A 149 -5.36 5.90 -33.19
C GLY A 149 -5.06 5.17 -31.87
N LYS A 150 -4.66 5.89 -30.81
CA LYS A 150 -4.48 5.30 -29.47
C LYS A 150 -5.81 5.22 -28.74
N VAL A 151 -6.12 4.07 -28.15
CA VAL A 151 -7.32 3.88 -27.33
C VAL A 151 -7.27 4.77 -26.08
N ILE A 152 -8.29 5.63 -25.92
CA ILE A 152 -8.49 6.52 -24.75
C ILE A 152 -9.43 5.85 -23.75
N LYS A 153 -10.55 5.29 -24.20
CA LYS A 153 -11.49 4.52 -23.37
C LYS A 153 -11.79 3.17 -24.01
N GLY A 154 -11.95 2.16 -23.17
CA GLY A 154 -12.17 0.78 -23.59
C GLY A 154 -10.93 -0.11 -23.47
N LYS A 155 -11.13 -1.43 -23.62
CA LYS A 155 -10.05 -2.42 -23.57
C LYS A 155 -9.19 -2.31 -24.84
N ARG A 156 -7.86 -2.31 -24.68
CA ARG A 156 -6.95 -2.38 -25.83
C ARG A 156 -7.05 -3.75 -26.49
N ARG A 157 -7.00 -3.79 -27.82
CA ARG A 157 -6.88 -5.04 -28.58
C ARG A 157 -5.67 -5.82 -28.07
N ALA A 158 -5.87 -7.11 -27.78
CA ALA A 158 -4.78 -8.00 -27.41
C ALA A 158 -3.75 -8.04 -28.55
N THR A 159 -2.46 -8.07 -28.20
CA THR A 159 -1.39 -8.25 -29.19
C THR A 159 -1.60 -9.59 -29.90
N ILE A 160 -1.66 -9.55 -31.23
CA ILE A 160 -1.80 -10.74 -32.08
C ILE A 160 -0.56 -11.59 -31.84
N LYS A 161 -0.75 -12.83 -31.37
CA LYS A 161 0.30 -13.83 -31.22
C LYS A 161 0.20 -14.80 -32.40
N SER A 162 1.31 -15.28 -32.93
CA SER A 162 1.26 -16.36 -33.94
C SER A 162 0.83 -17.69 -33.30
N CYS A 163 0.53 -18.68 -34.15
CA CYS A 163 0.18 -20.04 -33.72
C CYS A 163 1.32 -20.74 -32.95
N PHE A 164 2.56 -20.27 -33.13
CA PHE A 164 3.73 -20.86 -32.48
C PHE A 164 3.95 -20.26 -31.08
N LYS A 165 4.54 -21.06 -30.18
CA LYS A 165 4.91 -20.60 -28.84
C LYS A 165 6.05 -19.57 -28.94
N GLU A 166 5.67 -18.31 -28.99
CA GLU A 166 6.59 -17.17 -28.91
C GLU A 166 7.14 -17.00 -27.49
N ASP A 167 8.29 -16.33 -27.36
CA ASP A 167 8.91 -15.97 -26.07
C ASP A 167 9.19 -17.14 -25.11
N VAL A 168 9.42 -18.34 -25.65
CA VAL A 168 9.93 -19.46 -24.86
C VAL A 168 11.44 -19.35 -24.77
N TYR A 169 11.93 -19.18 -23.54
CA TYR A 169 13.35 -19.11 -23.23
C TYR A 169 13.78 -20.35 -22.43
N PRO A 170 14.30 -21.40 -23.08
CA PRO A 170 14.82 -22.57 -22.39
C PRO A 170 16.01 -22.18 -21.49
N GLN A 171 16.22 -22.91 -20.39
CA GLN A 171 17.47 -22.90 -19.61
C GLN A 171 18.04 -21.51 -19.24
N ASN A 172 17.16 -20.60 -18.80
CA ASN A 172 17.50 -19.26 -18.30
C ASN A 172 18.20 -18.34 -19.32
N HIS A 173 17.93 -18.55 -20.60
CA HIS A 173 18.30 -17.60 -21.65
C HIS A 173 17.38 -16.38 -21.63
N ASN A 174 17.84 -15.22 -22.13
CA ASN A 174 17.03 -14.00 -22.29
C ASN A 174 16.62 -13.75 -23.75
N SER A 175 16.95 -14.67 -24.64
CA SER A 175 16.74 -14.57 -26.08
C SER A 175 16.43 -15.95 -26.65
N VAL A 176 15.58 -16.03 -27.66
CA VAL A 176 15.24 -17.30 -28.34
C VAL A 176 16.45 -17.83 -29.11
N PHE A 177 16.57 -19.15 -29.26
CA PHE A 177 17.58 -19.78 -30.11
C PHE A 177 17.40 -19.32 -31.57
N GLY A 178 18.49 -18.94 -32.25
CA GLY A 178 18.43 -18.32 -33.58
C GLY A 178 18.40 -16.79 -33.57
N SER A 179 18.51 -16.17 -32.39
CA SER A 179 18.65 -14.71 -32.26
C SER A 179 20.07 -14.19 -32.54
N PHE A 180 21.04 -15.09 -32.72
CA PHE A 180 22.43 -14.80 -33.03
C PHE A 180 22.93 -15.72 -34.15
N TRP A 181 23.78 -15.20 -35.03
CA TRP A 181 24.34 -15.91 -36.19
C TRP A 181 25.81 -15.56 -36.35
N ARG A 182 26.68 -16.57 -36.48
CA ARG A 182 28.11 -16.39 -36.76
C ARG A 182 28.69 -17.63 -37.44
N GLU A 183 29.53 -17.41 -38.46
CA GLU A 183 30.32 -18.47 -39.13
C GLU A 183 29.51 -19.73 -39.49
N GLY A 184 28.28 -19.56 -39.99
CA GLY A 184 27.41 -20.66 -40.40
C GLY A 184 26.58 -21.31 -39.28
N ASN A 185 26.71 -20.85 -38.03
CA ASN A 185 26.03 -21.40 -36.87
C ASN A 185 25.06 -20.40 -36.24
N TRP A 186 23.86 -20.88 -35.91
CA TRP A 186 22.84 -20.13 -35.14
C TRP A 186 23.05 -20.36 -33.63
N GLY A 187 22.82 -19.32 -32.84
CA GLY A 187 22.97 -19.37 -31.39
C GLY A 187 22.05 -18.42 -30.64
N TYR A 188 22.31 -18.27 -29.34
CA TYR A 188 21.59 -17.34 -28.46
C TYR A 188 22.27 -15.98 -28.38
N LYS A 189 21.53 -14.89 -28.56
CA LYS A 189 22.05 -13.52 -28.42
C LYS A 189 22.54 -13.17 -27.01
N CYS A 190 21.98 -13.79 -25.97
CA CYS A 190 22.37 -13.48 -24.59
C CYS A 190 23.74 -14.03 -24.17
N CYS A 191 24.20 -15.12 -24.79
CA CYS A 191 25.34 -15.92 -24.33
C CYS A 191 26.28 -16.38 -25.47
N HIS A 192 25.93 -16.13 -26.73
CA HIS A 192 26.60 -16.58 -27.97
C HIS A 192 26.91 -18.09 -28.03
N GLN A 193 26.15 -18.91 -27.32
CA GLN A 193 26.24 -20.35 -27.41
C GLN A 193 25.51 -20.85 -28.66
N PHE A 194 26.16 -21.74 -29.41
CA PHE A 194 25.60 -22.38 -30.61
C PHE A 194 24.80 -23.66 -30.32
N VAL A 195 24.92 -24.22 -29.11
CA VAL A 195 24.24 -25.46 -28.73
C VAL A 195 22.84 -25.16 -28.20
N ARG A 196 21.81 -25.76 -28.81
CA ARG A 196 20.42 -25.61 -28.34
C ARG A 196 20.25 -26.29 -26.98
N ASN A 197 19.44 -25.68 -26.10
CA ASN A 197 19.19 -26.12 -24.70
C ASN A 197 20.41 -26.17 -23.75
N SER A 198 21.54 -25.52 -24.06
CA SER A 198 22.60 -25.30 -23.06
C SER A 198 22.16 -24.30 -21.99
N TYR A 199 22.76 -24.34 -20.80
CA TYR A 199 22.56 -23.31 -19.77
C TYR A 199 23.26 -22.00 -20.16
N CYS A 200 22.60 -20.86 -19.97
CA CYS A 200 23.17 -19.57 -20.33
C CYS A 200 24.38 -19.21 -19.45
N THR A 201 25.52 -18.94 -20.08
CA THR A 201 26.78 -18.47 -19.46
C THR A 201 26.81 -16.97 -19.14
N GLY A 202 25.69 -16.26 -19.32
CA GLY A 202 25.61 -14.81 -19.27
C GLY A 202 26.63 -14.08 -20.16
N LYS A 203 27.13 -12.94 -19.67
CA LYS A 203 28.12 -12.10 -20.36
C LYS A 203 29.49 -12.76 -20.50
N GLN A 204 29.81 -13.73 -19.63
CA GLN A 204 31.09 -14.43 -19.65
C GLN A 204 31.25 -15.27 -20.93
N GLY A 205 30.15 -15.77 -21.51
CA GLY A 205 30.20 -16.47 -22.81
C GLY A 205 30.66 -15.56 -23.95
N ILE A 206 30.20 -14.31 -23.96
CA ILE A 206 30.57 -13.31 -24.97
C ILE A 206 32.04 -12.91 -24.79
N GLU A 207 32.47 -12.69 -23.54
CA GLU A 207 33.86 -12.34 -23.21
C GLU A 207 34.82 -13.48 -23.60
N ALA A 208 34.51 -14.72 -23.24
CA ALA A 208 35.30 -15.90 -23.60
C ALA A 208 35.38 -16.10 -25.12
N GLU A 209 34.30 -15.84 -25.86
CA GLU A 209 34.30 -15.90 -27.32
C GLU A 209 35.12 -14.77 -27.94
N SER A 210 35.06 -13.54 -27.42
CA SER A 210 35.90 -12.44 -27.88
C SER A 210 37.39 -12.72 -27.63
N SER A 211 37.74 -13.27 -26.46
CA SER A 211 39.11 -13.65 -26.14
C SER A 211 39.59 -14.86 -26.96
N ALA A 212 38.70 -15.79 -27.32
CA ALA A 212 39.03 -16.89 -28.21
C ALA A 212 39.25 -16.41 -29.66
N ALA A 213 38.50 -15.41 -30.11
CA ALA A 213 38.69 -14.78 -31.43
C ALA A 213 39.99 -13.96 -31.49
N GLU A 214 40.43 -13.36 -30.38
CA GLU A 214 41.72 -12.65 -30.27
C GLU A 214 42.93 -13.60 -30.08
N GLY A 215 42.69 -14.86 -29.67
CA GLY A 215 43.72 -15.85 -29.35
C GLY A 215 44.36 -16.58 -30.53
N THR A 216 43.99 -16.30 -31.78
CA THR A 216 44.50 -16.99 -32.98
C THR A 216 45.71 -16.31 -33.63
N THR A 217 46.65 -15.80 -32.83
CA THR A 217 48.05 -15.61 -33.27
C THR A 217 48.99 -15.90 -32.11
N THR A 218 49.96 -16.80 -32.35
CA THR A 218 51.05 -17.26 -31.46
C THR A 218 50.76 -18.49 -30.59
N SER A 219 51.30 -19.62 -31.07
CA SER A 219 51.55 -20.85 -30.35
C SER A 219 52.44 -20.64 -29.12
N LYS A 220 51.97 -21.05 -27.93
CA LYS A 220 52.83 -21.41 -26.80
C LYS A 220 52.36 -22.74 -26.19
N GLU A 221 53.22 -23.72 -26.45
CA GLU A 221 53.51 -25.00 -25.78
C GLU A 221 52.51 -25.61 -24.78
N PHE A 222 52.16 -26.87 -25.08
CA PHE A 222 51.62 -27.85 -24.16
C PHE A 222 52.55 -28.08 -22.97
N LYS A 223 52.05 -27.89 -21.75
CA LYS A 223 52.64 -28.41 -20.52
C LYS A 223 51.60 -29.27 -19.81
N VAL A 224 51.83 -30.58 -19.80
CA VAL A 224 51.02 -31.57 -19.08
C VAL A 224 51.37 -31.52 -17.59
N PRO A 225 50.40 -31.40 -16.66
CA PRO A 225 50.63 -31.68 -15.25
C PRO A 225 50.06 -33.04 -14.81
N LYS A 226 50.79 -33.66 -13.87
CA LYS A 226 50.62 -34.99 -13.26
C LYS A 226 49.35 -35.16 -12.41
N LEU A 227 48.93 -36.42 -12.34
CA LEU A 227 48.00 -37.04 -11.38
C LEU A 227 48.40 -36.81 -9.91
N PHE A 228 47.42 -36.51 -9.06
CA PHE A 228 47.43 -36.82 -7.62
C PHE A 228 45.99 -36.80 -7.04
N GLU A 229 45.54 -37.93 -6.46
CA GLU A 229 44.39 -38.03 -5.52
C GLU A 229 44.95 -38.17 -4.07
N PRO A 230 44.12 -38.29 -3.00
CA PRO A 230 43.34 -37.28 -2.29
C PRO A 230 43.73 -37.14 -0.79
N SER A 231 43.35 -36.04 -0.11
CA SER A 231 43.13 -35.91 1.37
C SER A 231 42.68 -34.47 1.68
N GLY A 232 41.51 -34.20 2.29
CA GLY A 232 41.24 -34.22 3.74
C GLY A 232 42.11 -33.17 4.46
N SER A 233 41.66 -32.03 5.01
CA SER A 233 40.43 -31.68 5.73
C SER A 233 40.36 -30.16 6.06
N VAL A 234 39.16 -29.56 5.95
CA VAL A 234 38.56 -28.50 6.84
C VAL A 234 39.24 -27.08 6.82
N GLU A 235 38.60 -25.93 6.54
CA GLU A 235 37.31 -25.38 7.02
C GLU A 235 36.78 -24.17 6.18
N LYS A 236 35.43 -24.06 6.11
CA LYS A 236 34.53 -22.88 6.06
C LYS A 236 34.65 -21.75 5.01
N ALA A 237 33.55 -21.58 4.26
CA ALA A 237 32.57 -20.47 4.32
C ALA A 237 31.96 -20.19 2.92
N ARG A 238 30.71 -20.59 2.68
CA ARG A 238 29.53 -19.70 2.56
C ARG A 238 29.77 -18.45 1.70
N ARG A 239 29.05 -18.31 0.58
CA ARG A 239 27.92 -17.34 0.44
C ARG A 239 27.34 -17.23 -0.99
N ASP A 240 26.01 -17.37 -1.05
CA ASP A 240 24.98 -16.76 -1.90
C ASP A 240 25.12 -16.80 -3.44
N GLN A 241 24.19 -17.43 -4.18
CA GLN A 241 22.77 -17.09 -4.32
C GLN A 241 22.47 -15.62 -4.64
N ASN A 242 22.09 -15.44 -5.90
CA ASN A 242 20.96 -14.63 -6.34
C ASN A 242 21.31 -13.32 -7.04
N ARG A 243 21.45 -13.48 -8.36
CA ARG A 243 21.16 -12.46 -9.34
C ARG A 243 19.72 -12.66 -9.75
N GLU A 244 18.84 -11.78 -9.29
CA GLU A 244 17.65 -11.47 -10.07
C GLU A 244 17.26 -9.99 -9.93
N LYS A 245 16.83 -9.45 -11.06
CA LYS A 245 16.20 -8.15 -11.28
C LYS A 245 17.13 -6.94 -11.31
N ARG A 246 17.79 -6.80 -12.46
CA ARG A 246 17.87 -5.51 -13.15
C ARG A 246 16.87 -5.50 -14.30
N GLY A 247 16.03 -4.47 -14.33
CA GLY A 247 15.14 -4.22 -15.45
C GLY A 247 14.39 -2.90 -15.36
N ARG A 248 15.12 -1.76 -15.38
CA ARG A 248 14.79 -0.55 -16.17
C ARG A 248 15.80 0.57 -15.92
N LYS A 249 16.59 0.89 -16.96
CA LYS A 249 17.32 2.16 -17.10
C LYS A 249 16.46 3.11 -17.94
N ARG A 250 16.35 4.38 -17.52
CA ARG A 250 16.62 5.60 -18.31
C ARG A 250 16.04 6.82 -17.58
N HIS A 251 16.89 7.54 -16.85
CA HIS A 251 17.13 9.00 -16.91
C HIS A 251 18.41 9.20 -16.08
N SER A 252 19.48 9.67 -16.72
CA SER A 252 20.83 9.73 -16.15
C SER A 252 21.34 11.14 -16.36
N SER A 253 21.05 12.02 -15.38
CA SER A 253 21.85 13.22 -15.15
C SER A 253 21.58 13.94 -13.81
N ASP A 254 20.75 13.44 -12.87
CA ASP A 254 20.30 14.26 -11.73
C ASP A 254 20.34 13.58 -10.34
N ASP A 255 21.07 12.46 -10.19
CA ASP A 255 21.07 11.67 -8.95
C ASP A 255 22.04 12.20 -7.86
N SER A 256 22.96 13.10 -8.18
CA SER A 256 23.96 13.57 -7.20
C SER A 256 23.45 14.68 -6.27
N ASP A 257 22.43 15.44 -6.69
CA ASP A 257 21.86 16.51 -5.87
C ASP A 257 20.75 16.00 -4.92
N SER A 258 20.01 14.96 -5.32
CA SER A 258 18.96 14.38 -4.47
C SER A 258 19.51 13.74 -3.18
N GLU A 259 20.66 13.07 -3.23
CA GLU A 259 21.32 12.50 -2.05
C GLU A 259 21.91 13.58 -1.13
N LYS A 260 22.45 14.67 -1.69
CA LYS A 260 23.01 15.78 -0.90
C LYS A 260 21.91 16.50 -0.13
N GLU A 261 20.77 16.74 -0.76
CA GLU A 261 19.62 17.36 -0.11
C GLU A 261 19.01 16.47 0.98
N LEU A 262 18.98 15.16 0.77
CA LEU A 262 18.52 14.20 1.79
C LEU A 262 19.46 14.14 3.00
N LYS A 263 20.78 14.19 2.77
CA LYS A 263 21.80 14.27 3.84
C LYS A 263 21.74 15.60 4.60
N LYS A 264 21.50 16.73 3.90
CA LYS A 264 21.27 18.04 4.53
C LYS A 264 20.00 18.04 5.38
N ALA A 265 18.90 17.48 4.87
CA ALA A 265 17.63 17.36 5.59
C ALA A 265 17.76 16.48 6.85
N MET A 266 18.46 15.34 6.76
CA MET A 266 18.76 14.49 7.92
C MET A 266 19.64 15.20 8.95
N LYS A 267 20.65 15.98 8.51
CA LYS A 267 21.50 16.76 9.42
C LYS A 267 20.71 17.88 10.12
N LYS A 268 19.75 18.50 9.42
CA LYS A 268 18.84 19.50 9.99
C LYS A 268 17.89 18.88 11.02
N ALA A 269 17.23 17.77 10.68
CA ALA A 269 16.34 17.04 11.60
C ALA A 269 17.06 16.53 12.85
N LYS A 270 18.33 16.12 12.74
CA LYS A 270 19.14 15.71 13.91
C LYS A 270 19.57 16.88 14.80
N ARG A 271 19.63 18.10 14.25
CA ARG A 271 19.99 19.34 14.99
C ARG A 271 18.78 19.98 15.66
N GLU A 272 17.63 19.93 14.99
CA GLU A 272 16.31 20.36 15.47
C GLU A 272 15.61 19.20 16.21
N GLY A 273 16.26 18.62 17.23
CA GLY A 273 15.58 17.73 18.15
C GLY A 273 14.49 18.48 18.94
N ASP A 274 13.49 17.76 19.44
CA ASP A 274 12.26 18.25 20.11
C ASP A 274 12.44 19.26 21.27
N ARG A 275 13.68 19.53 21.69
CA ARG A 275 13.99 20.45 22.80
C ARG A 275 14.39 21.87 22.35
N GLY A 276 14.25 22.18 21.07
CA GLY A 276 14.84 23.38 20.46
C GLY A 276 13.91 24.48 19.96
N HIS A 277 12.59 24.38 20.15
CA HIS A 277 11.67 25.40 19.62
C HIS A 277 11.56 26.62 20.56
N LYS A 278 12.10 27.76 20.13
CA LYS A 278 11.90 29.05 20.81
C LYS A 278 10.42 29.47 20.69
N TYR A 279 9.89 30.04 21.77
CA TYR A 279 8.46 30.28 22.05
C TYR A 279 7.69 31.18 21.06
N ASN A 280 8.30 31.63 19.95
CA ASN A 280 7.68 32.49 18.94
C ASN A 280 8.09 32.05 17.52
N THR A 281 7.69 30.85 17.10
CA THR A 281 7.79 30.45 15.69
C THR A 281 6.41 30.38 15.07
N ASN A 282 6.22 31.12 13.98
CA ASN A 282 4.96 31.21 13.27
C ASN A 282 4.73 29.87 12.55
N TYR A 283 3.63 29.19 12.85
CA TYR A 283 3.22 27.98 12.11
C TYR A 283 2.95 28.35 10.65
N SER A 284 3.83 27.96 9.74
CA SER A 284 3.53 28.01 8.31
C SER A 284 2.79 26.73 7.92
N ASN A 285 1.54 26.89 7.43
CA ASN A 285 0.70 25.79 6.92
C ASN A 285 1.17 25.30 5.53
N THR A 286 2.46 25.07 5.35
CA THR A 286 3.02 24.54 4.10
C THR A 286 3.27 23.05 4.28
N ALA A 287 2.69 22.22 3.40
CA ALA A 287 2.88 20.78 3.44
C ALA A 287 4.37 20.41 3.30
N PRO A 288 4.92 19.54 4.17
CA PRO A 288 6.33 19.14 4.10
C PRO A 288 6.67 18.45 2.78
N ALA A 289 7.85 18.77 2.22
CA ALA A 289 8.33 18.12 1.00
C ALA A 289 8.59 16.62 1.24
N LYS A 290 8.44 15.80 0.19
CA LYS A 290 8.61 14.33 0.26
C LYS A 290 9.94 13.89 0.88
N GLN A 291 11.01 14.62 0.61
CA GLN A 291 12.35 14.35 1.16
C GLN A 291 12.43 14.66 2.66
N GLN A 292 11.74 15.68 3.14
CA GLN A 292 11.67 16.00 4.57
C GLN A 292 10.84 14.96 5.34
N MET A 293 9.74 14.49 4.74
CA MET A 293 8.94 13.38 5.27
C MET A 293 9.75 12.08 5.33
N GLU A 294 10.55 11.80 4.31
CA GLU A 294 11.42 10.62 4.27
C GLU A 294 12.58 10.72 5.26
N ALA A 295 13.18 11.90 5.42
CA ALA A 295 14.18 12.17 6.45
C ALA A 295 13.59 11.99 7.86
N TYR A 296 12.41 12.57 8.13
CA TYR A 296 11.72 12.44 9.40
C TYR A 296 11.39 10.98 9.72
N ARG A 297 10.85 10.20 8.76
CA ARG A 297 10.60 8.76 8.94
C ARG A 297 11.86 7.96 9.27
N ARG A 298 13.02 8.39 8.76
CA ARG A 298 14.31 7.73 9.05
C ARG A 298 14.91 8.15 10.39
N THR A 299 14.63 9.36 10.88
CA THR A 299 15.22 9.89 12.12
C THR A 299 14.31 9.78 13.35
N SER A 300 12.99 9.89 13.18
CA SER A 300 11.98 9.87 14.24
C SER A 300 11.87 8.52 14.95
N VAL A 301 12.22 7.42 14.28
CA VAL A 301 12.03 6.06 14.81
C VAL A 301 13.08 5.65 15.87
N TYR A 302 14.06 6.50 16.21
CA TYR A 302 15.17 6.11 17.09
C TYR A 302 15.27 6.86 18.44
N SER A 303 14.51 7.93 18.67
CA SER A 303 14.57 8.65 19.95
C SER A 303 13.65 8.05 21.02
N ASP A 304 12.52 7.48 20.61
CA ASP A 304 11.43 7.10 21.54
C ASP A 304 11.34 5.58 21.75
N ASP A 305 12.19 4.79 21.07
CA ASP A 305 12.26 3.34 21.21
C ASP A 305 13.22 2.94 22.35
N PRO A 306 12.76 2.29 23.44
CA PRO A 306 13.61 1.84 24.54
C PRO A 306 14.70 0.83 24.10
N MET A 307 14.58 0.21 22.91
CA MET A 307 15.60 -0.67 22.34
C MET A 307 16.65 0.05 21.47
N ALA A 308 16.52 1.35 21.20
CA ALA A 308 17.44 2.10 20.35
C ALA A 308 18.91 2.05 20.85
N THR A 309 19.10 2.09 22.17
CA THR A 309 20.42 1.98 22.81
C THR A 309 21.08 0.61 22.56
N TYR A 310 20.29 -0.46 22.65
CA TYR A 310 20.75 -1.83 22.40
C TYR A 310 21.14 -2.03 20.93
N VAL A 311 20.33 -1.53 20.00
CA VAL A 311 20.59 -1.65 18.55
C VAL A 311 21.88 -0.92 18.17
N ASN A 312 22.06 0.33 18.64
CA ASN A 312 23.29 1.10 18.41
C ASN A 312 24.54 0.41 18.98
N SER A 313 24.45 -0.19 20.17
CA SER A 313 25.58 -0.90 20.78
C SER A 313 26.04 -2.12 19.97
N LYS A 314 25.09 -2.83 19.32
CA LYS A 314 25.36 -4.02 18.51
C LYS A 314 25.96 -3.67 17.15
N PHE A 315 25.55 -2.53 16.57
CA PHE A 315 26.16 -2.03 15.33
C PHE A 315 27.56 -1.46 15.56
N GLY A 316 27.82 -0.75 16.67
CA GLY A 316 29.17 -0.26 17.00
C GLY A 316 30.22 -1.37 17.13
N LYS A 317 29.86 -2.53 17.71
CA LYS A 317 30.74 -3.69 17.83
C LYS A 317 31.07 -4.39 16.50
N LYS A 318 30.26 -4.21 15.45
CA LYS A 318 30.51 -4.82 14.13
C LYS A 318 31.54 -4.07 13.28
N TYR A 319 31.84 -2.80 13.60
CA TYR A 319 32.78 -1.96 12.85
C TYR A 319 34.09 -1.69 13.62
N SER A 320 34.32 -2.39 14.74
CA SER A 320 35.51 -2.27 15.61
C SER A 320 36.42 -3.51 15.54
N LYS A 321 36.43 -4.23 14.41
CA LYS A 321 37.43 -5.26 14.13
C LYS A 321 38.09 -5.00 12.80
#